data_AF-A0AAV4R872-F1
#
_entry.id   AF-A0AAV4R872-F1
#
_cell.length_a   1.000
_cell.length_b   1.000
_cell.length_c   1.000
_cell.angle_alpha   90.00
_cell.angle_beta   90.00
_cell.angle_gamma   90.00
#
_symmetry.space_group_name_H-M   'P 1'
#
loop_
_entity.id
_entity.type
_entity.pdbx_description
1 polymer ?
#
loop_
_entity_poly.entity_id
_entity_poly.type
_entity_poly.pdbx_seq_one_letter_code
_entity_poly.pdbx_strand_id
1 'polypeptide(L)'
;MKEATSESGYSSGGYESNREVKKPEYHRSNVPVPSSEHVAEIVGRQGCKIKALRAKTNTYIKTPVRGEEPVFVVTGRKEDVSAAKRAFICCRTF
;
A
#
# COMPACT_ATOMS: atom_id res chain seq x y z
N MET A 1 -40.45 43.37 13.38
CA MET A 1 -39.08 42.97 13.76
C MET A 1 -39.15 41.72 14.63
N LYS A 2 -39.07 40.56 13.98
CA LYS A 2 -38.77 39.22 14.49
C LYS A 2 -38.16 38.55 13.23
N GLU A 3 -36.98 37.97 13.20
CA GLU A 3 -36.34 37.09 14.17
C GLU A 3 -34.81 37.19 14.10
N ALA A 4 -34.18 36.79 15.20
CA ALA A 4 -32.75 36.68 15.38
C ALA A 4 -32.19 35.40 14.71
N THR A 5 -31.04 35.58 14.07
CA THR A 5 -29.83 34.75 13.97
C THR A 5 -29.85 33.29 14.46
N SER A 6 -29.46 32.39 13.53
CA SER A 6 -28.68 31.13 13.60
C SER A 6 -28.79 30.23 14.84
N GLU A 7 -28.86 28.91 14.73
CA GLU A 7 -27.67 28.07 14.50
C GLU A 7 -28.05 26.73 13.83
N SER A 8 -27.22 26.32 12.87
CA SER A 8 -27.28 25.00 12.23
C SER A 8 -27.10 23.91 13.28
N GLY A 9 -28.08 23.04 13.42
CA GLY A 9 -28.03 21.91 14.33
C GLY A 9 -26.85 20.98 14.00
N TYR A 10 -25.90 20.88 14.92
CA TYR A 10 -25.02 19.72 15.00
C TYR A 10 -25.83 18.59 15.62
N SER A 11 -26.48 17.79 14.78
CA SER A 11 -27.16 16.59 15.25
C SER A 11 -26.14 15.63 15.84
N SER A 12 -26.21 15.48 17.16
CA SER A 12 -25.51 14.47 17.95
C SER A 12 -25.93 13.08 17.48
N GLY A 13 -25.17 12.51 16.54
CA GLY A 13 -25.29 11.11 16.14
C GLY A 13 -24.65 10.24 17.21
N GLY A 14 -25.47 9.47 17.92
CA GLY A 14 -25.06 8.58 19.00
C GLY A 14 -23.95 7.61 18.59
N TYR A 15 -22.95 7.48 19.46
CA TYR A 15 -21.96 6.42 19.37
C TYR A 15 -22.50 5.18 20.10
N GLU A 16 -23.26 4.33 19.41
CA GLU A 16 -23.56 3.00 19.95
C GLU A 16 -23.29 1.92 18.91
N SER A 17 -22.06 1.38 18.96
CA SER A 17 -21.82 -0.05 18.85
C SER A 17 -20.35 -0.32 19.13
N ASN A 18 -20.12 -1.16 20.13
CA ASN A 18 -18.85 -1.75 20.52
C ASN A 18 -18.29 -2.66 19.40
N ARG A 19 -17.95 -2.09 18.24
CA ARG A 19 -17.10 -2.75 17.25
C ARG A 19 -15.71 -2.75 17.85
N GLU A 20 -15.28 -3.90 18.34
CA GLU A 20 -13.85 -4.19 18.51
C GLU A 20 -13.17 -3.74 17.22
N VAL A 21 -12.48 -2.59 17.27
CA VAL A 21 -11.73 -2.06 16.13
C VAL A 21 -10.59 -3.05 15.95
N LYS A 22 -10.82 -4.10 15.14
CA LYS A 22 -9.79 -5.07 14.81
C LYS A 22 -8.58 -4.26 14.37
N LYS A 23 -7.48 -4.41 15.11
CA LYS A 23 -6.21 -3.77 14.75
C LYS A 23 -5.97 -4.07 13.26
N PRO A 24 -5.58 -3.06 12.45
CA PRO A 24 -5.33 -3.29 11.04
C PRO A 24 -4.28 -4.40 10.92
N GLU A 25 -4.69 -5.55 10.37
CA GLU A 25 -3.81 -6.68 10.16
C GLU A 25 -2.95 -6.39 8.93
N TYR A 26 -1.67 -6.14 9.17
CA TYR A 26 -0.70 -5.95 8.10
C TYR A 26 -0.07 -7.29 7.74
N HIS A 27 -0.07 -7.61 6.46
CA HIS A 27 0.59 -8.77 5.90
C HIS A 27 1.94 -8.37 5.33
N ARG A 28 2.98 -9.18 5.61
CA ARG A 28 4.33 -9.01 5.07
C ARG A 28 4.71 -10.23 4.25
N SER A 29 5.18 -10.01 3.02
CA SER A 29 5.61 -11.10 2.15
C SER A 29 6.93 -10.77 1.45
N ASN A 30 7.76 -11.79 1.26
CA ASN A 30 8.96 -11.72 0.47
C ASN A 30 8.66 -12.10 -0.99
N VAL A 31 9.32 -11.43 -1.92
CA VAL A 31 9.26 -11.67 -3.36
C VAL A 31 10.68 -11.83 -3.88
N PRO A 32 11.18 -13.07 -4.03
CA PRO A 32 12.51 -13.31 -4.57
C PRO A 32 12.53 -13.01 -6.06
N VAL A 33 13.65 -12.46 -6.52
CA VAL A 33 13.88 -12.07 -7.92
C VAL A 33 15.18 -12.73 -8.40
N PRO A 34 15.27 -13.23 -9.64
CA PRO A 34 16.40 -14.07 -10.05
C PRO A 34 17.76 -13.37 -10.04
N SER A 35 17.81 -12.06 -10.30
CA SER A 35 19.06 -11.30 -10.35
C SER A 35 18.86 -9.82 -10.03
N SER A 36 19.96 -9.14 -9.73
CA SER A 36 20.01 -7.69 -9.49
C SER A 36 19.66 -6.86 -10.74
N GLU A 37 19.82 -7.42 -11.94
CA GLU A 37 19.37 -6.81 -13.20
C GLU A 37 17.84 -6.73 -13.25
N HIS A 38 17.14 -7.83 -12.94
CA HIS A 38 15.68 -7.84 -12.83
C HIS A 38 15.20 -6.89 -11.72
N VAL A 39 15.93 -6.78 -10.60
CA VAL A 39 15.63 -5.77 -9.57
C VAL A 39 15.66 -4.36 -10.17
N ALA A 40 16.68 -4.03 -10.96
CA ALA A 40 16.79 -2.71 -11.60
C ALA A 40 15.68 -2.46 -12.62
N GLU A 41 15.30 -3.48 -13.40
CA GLU A 41 14.19 -3.42 -14.35
C GLU A 41 12.85 -3.13 -13.66
N ILE A 42 12.56 -3.86 -12.57
CA ILE A 42 11.33 -3.72 -11.78
C ILE A 42 11.28 -2.36 -11.06
N VAL A 43 12.41 -1.89 -10.53
CA VAL A 43 12.48 -0.57 -9.89
C VAL A 43 12.28 0.53 -10.93
N GLY A 44 12.87 0.38 -12.10
CA GLY A 44 12.86 1.35 -13.19
C GLY A 44 13.78 2.55 -12.95
N ARG A 45 13.98 3.37 -13.99
CA ARG A 45 14.77 4.60 -13.88
C ARG A 45 14.18 5.52 -12.80
N GLN A 46 15.01 6.00 -11.88
CA GLN A 46 14.60 6.85 -10.75
C GLN A 46 13.51 6.23 -9.83
N GLY A 47 13.33 4.90 -9.89
CA GLY A 47 12.31 4.20 -9.13
C GLY A 47 10.87 4.46 -9.59
N CYS A 48 10.65 4.95 -10.82
CA CYS A 48 9.32 5.34 -11.28
C CYS A 48 8.31 4.18 -11.26
N LYS A 49 8.73 2.98 -11.68
CA LYS A 49 7.86 1.80 -11.78
C LYS A 49 7.47 1.27 -10.41
N ILE A 50 8.44 1.13 -9.50
CA ILE A 50 8.14 0.67 -8.14
C ILE A 50 7.30 1.68 -7.36
N LYS A 51 7.52 2.99 -7.57
CA LYS A 51 6.68 4.05 -7.00
C LYS A 51 5.24 3.95 -7.50
N ALA A 52 5.05 3.74 -8.80
CA ALA A 52 3.73 3.54 -9.39
C ALA A 52 3.05 2.28 -8.84
N LEU A 53 3.79 1.17 -8.68
CA LEU A 53 3.25 -0.06 -8.09
C LEU A 53 2.82 0.13 -6.63
N ARG A 54 3.64 0.81 -5.82
CA ARG A 54 3.31 1.16 -4.42
C ARG A 54 2.04 1.98 -4.33
N ALA A 55 1.90 3.00 -5.18
CA ALA A 55 0.70 3.83 -5.23
C ALA A 55 -0.53 3.04 -5.72
N LYS A 56 -0.37 2.19 -6.74
CA LYS A 56 -1.47 1.40 -7.32
C LYS A 56 -2.00 0.34 -6.36
N THR A 57 -1.12 -0.27 -5.57
CA THR A 57 -1.47 -1.38 -4.67
C THR A 57 -1.56 -0.96 -3.21
N ASN A 58 -1.35 0.30 -2.87
CA ASN A 58 -1.32 0.79 -1.48
C ASN A 58 -0.39 -0.05 -0.57
N THR A 59 0.73 -0.52 -1.10
CA THR A 59 1.72 -1.31 -0.34
C THR A 59 3.00 -0.54 -0.09
N TYR A 60 3.66 -0.87 1.02
CA TYR A 60 5.03 -0.54 1.28
C TYR A 60 5.93 -1.62 0.68
N ILE A 61 6.80 -1.23 -0.26
CA ILE A 61 7.75 -2.15 -0.87
C ILE A 61 9.17 -1.66 -0.57
N LYS A 62 9.93 -2.46 0.17
CA LYS A 62 11.36 -2.25 0.40
C LYS A 62 12.13 -2.86 -0.77
N THR A 63 12.87 -2.01 -1.47
CA THR A 63 13.81 -2.41 -2.52
C THR A 63 15.07 -2.99 -1.88
N PRO A 64 15.55 -4.17 -2.32
CA PRO A 64 16.83 -4.72 -1.84
C PRO A 64 18.01 -3.84 -2.28
N VAL A 65 19.09 -3.85 -1.48
CA VAL A 65 20.29 -3.08 -1.79
C VAL A 65 21.11 -3.82 -2.86
N ARG A 66 21.82 -3.08 -3.72
CA ARG A 66 22.73 -3.69 -4.71
C ARG A 66 23.85 -4.42 -3.95
N GLY A 67 23.98 -5.72 -4.21
CA GLY A 67 24.96 -6.59 -3.54
C GLY A 67 24.36 -7.43 -2.39
N GLU A 68 23.10 -7.20 -2.00
CA GLU A 68 22.35 -8.07 -1.11
C GLU A 68 21.51 -9.09 -1.89
N GLU A 69 20.83 -9.99 -1.15
CA GLU A 69 19.89 -10.93 -1.71
C GLU A 69 18.77 -10.20 -2.47
N PRO A 70 18.47 -10.57 -3.73
CA PRO A 70 17.49 -9.88 -4.57
C PRO A 70 16.03 -10.20 -4.15
N VAL A 71 15.67 -9.85 -2.93
CA VAL A 71 14.34 -10.10 -2.35
C VAL A 71 13.65 -8.78 -2.02
N PHE A 72 12.53 -8.52 -2.69
CA PHE A 72 11.67 -7.42 -2.31
C PHE A 72 10.84 -7.81 -1.09
N VAL A 73 10.68 -6.86 -0.17
CA VAL A 73 9.81 -7.04 1.00
C VAL A 73 8.59 -6.15 0.81
N VAL A 74 7.42 -6.77 0.69
CA VAL A 74 6.14 -6.09 0.55
C VAL A 74 5.40 -6.15 1.88
N THR A 75 4.83 -5.02 2.31
CA THR A 75 4.03 -4.90 3.54
C THR A 75 2.79 -4.07 3.25
N GLY A 76 1.62 -4.53 3.66
CA GLY A 76 0.35 -3.84 3.40
C GLY A 76 -0.83 -4.68 3.87
N ARG A 77 -2.04 -4.43 3.32
CA ARG A 77 -3.19 -5.31 3.56
C ARG A 77 -3.01 -6.64 2.83
N LYS A 78 -3.71 -7.68 3.25
CA LYS A 78 -3.57 -9.03 2.69
C LYS A 78 -3.89 -9.07 1.18
N GLU A 79 -4.95 -8.37 0.78
CA GLU A 79 -5.40 -8.22 -0.59
C GLU A 79 -4.40 -7.43 -1.45
N ASP A 80 -3.89 -6.32 -0.90
CA ASP A 80 -2.94 -5.42 -1.53
C ASP A 80 -1.59 -6.10 -1.78
N VAL A 81 -1.08 -6.83 -0.78
CA VAL A 81 0.16 -7.61 -0.89
C VAL A 81 0.01 -8.70 -1.95
N SER A 82 -1.13 -9.38 -1.99
CA SER A 82 -1.41 -10.39 -3.02
C SER A 82 -1.46 -9.79 -4.42
N ALA A 83 -2.06 -8.60 -4.57
CA ALA A 83 -2.08 -7.86 -5.82
C ALA A 83 -0.68 -7.42 -6.26
N ALA A 84 0.12 -6.88 -5.34
CA ALA A 84 1.51 -6.47 -5.59
C ALA A 84 2.36 -7.67 -6.05
N LYS A 85 2.28 -8.82 -5.35
CA LYS A 85 3.01 -10.05 -5.76
C LYS A 85 2.68 -10.49 -7.18
N ARG A 86 1.40 -10.45 -7.56
CA ARG A 86 0.97 -10.78 -8.93
C ARG A 86 1.52 -9.78 -9.94
N ALA A 87 1.53 -8.50 -9.61
CA ALA A 87 2.11 -7.47 -10.48
C ALA A 87 3.60 -7.74 -10.71
N PHE A 88 4.38 -8.01 -9.66
CA PHE A 88 5.81 -8.36 -9.79
C PHE A 88 6.07 -9.48 -10.80
N ILE A 89 5.22 -10.51 -10.85
CA ILE A 89 5.37 -11.67 -11.75
C ILE A 89 4.85 -11.35 -13.16
N CYS A 90 3.71 -10.65 -13.26
CA CYS A 90 2.99 -10.45 -14.51
C CYS A 90 3.66 -9.42 -15.43
N CYS A 91 4.28 -8.38 -14.88
CA CYS A 91 4.84 -7.31 -15.70
C CYS A 91 6.34 -7.18 -15.53
N ARG A 92 7.02 -8.29 -15.89
CA ARG A 92 8.44 -8.34 -16.29
C ARG A 92 8.78 -7.40 -17.48
N THR A 93 7.87 -6.49 -17.85
CA THR A 93 7.93 -5.58 -19.00
C THR A 93 7.35 -4.18 -18.73
N PHE A 94 6.96 -3.81 -17.49
CA PHE A 94 6.77 -2.37 -17.21
C PHE A 94 8.11 -1.69 -17.17
#